data_AF-A0A0G1BS43-F1
#
_entry.id   AF-A0A0G1BS43-F1
#
_cell.length_a   1.000
_cell.length_b   1.000
_cell.length_c   1.000
_cell.angle_alpha   90.00
_cell.angle_beta   90.00
_cell.angle_gamma   90.00
#
_symmetry.space_group_name_H-M   'P 1'
#
loop_
_entity.id
_entity.type
_entity.pdbx_description
1 polymer ?
#
loop_
_entity_poly.entity_id
_entity_poly.type
_entity_poly.pdbx_seq_one_letter_code
_entity_poly.pdbx_strand_id
1 'polypeptide(L)'
;MHINRSGKYIWTKHSQYKMRHYGLSQQRIKRVIRHPVRTEEAIVPGMIASMQPAGGKRYSEIWTIYKLSQKSKNIKIITAWRYPGKSPARNPIPKEILKEIKNIIQSYFEVL
;
A
#
# COMPACT_ATOMS: atom_id res chain seq x y z
N MET A 1 -10.79 -12.56 -11.51
CA MET A 1 -9.63 -11.84 -12.11
C MET A 1 -8.34 -12.46 -11.56
N HIS A 2 -7.63 -13.25 -12.36
CA HIS A 2 -6.39 -13.91 -11.94
C HIS A 2 -5.23 -12.90 -11.98
N ILE A 3 -4.86 -12.31 -10.83
CA ILE A 3 -3.73 -11.37 -10.75
C ILE A 3 -2.45 -12.20 -10.65
N ASN A 4 -1.63 -12.20 -11.70
CA ASN A 4 -0.31 -12.80 -11.68
C ASN A 4 0.65 -11.95 -10.81
N ARG A 5 1.04 -12.46 -9.63
CA ARG A 5 1.81 -11.74 -8.60
C ARG A 5 3.33 -12.02 -8.62
N SER A 6 3.85 -12.59 -9.71
CA SER A 6 5.26 -12.99 -9.87
C SER A 6 6.21 -11.88 -10.33
N GLY A 7 5.70 -10.67 -10.62
CA GLY A 7 6.51 -9.54 -11.08
C GLY A 7 7.52 -8.98 -10.06
N LYS A 8 8.49 -8.23 -10.56
CA LYS A 8 9.48 -7.53 -9.72
C LYS A 8 8.78 -6.46 -8.88
N TYR A 9 9.03 -6.48 -7.57
CA TYR A 9 8.56 -5.46 -6.63
C TYR A 9 9.48 -4.24 -6.73
N ILE A 10 8.91 -3.08 -7.06
CA ILE A 10 9.61 -1.79 -7.11
C ILE A 10 9.16 -0.97 -5.90
N TRP A 11 10.10 -0.54 -5.07
CA TRP A 11 9.81 0.21 -3.84
C TRP A 11 10.09 1.70 -4.06
N THR A 12 9.09 2.56 -3.85
CA THR A 12 9.34 4.01 -3.83
C THR A 12 10.12 4.40 -2.57
N LYS A 13 10.82 5.54 -2.62
CA LYS A 13 11.48 6.12 -1.44
C LYS A 13 10.49 6.29 -0.28
N HIS A 14 9.26 6.73 -0.58
CA HIS A 14 8.21 6.90 0.41
C HIS A 14 7.80 5.57 1.06
N SER A 15 7.62 4.49 0.28
CA SER A 15 7.31 3.16 0.83
C SER A 15 8.43 2.66 1.77
N GLN A 16 9.69 2.85 1.39
CA GLN A 16 10.84 2.48 2.21
C GLN A 16 10.91 3.29 3.51
N TYR A 17 10.64 4.59 3.44
CA TYR A 17 10.55 5.46 4.61
C TYR A 17 9.47 4.98 5.60
N LYS A 18 8.23 4.77 5.12
CA LYS A 18 7.14 4.32 6.00
C LYS A 18 7.38 2.91 6.55
N MET A 19 7.99 2.03 5.76
CA MET A 19 8.41 0.72 6.24
C MET A 19 9.40 0.81 7.40
N ARG A 20 10.40 1.69 7.33
CA ARG A 20 11.32 1.95 8.46
C ARG A 20 10.56 2.48 9.67
N HIS A 21 9.70 3.48 9.46
CA HIS A 21 8.91 4.10 10.52
C HIS A 21 8.02 3.10 11.29
N TYR A 22 7.39 2.14 10.60
CA TYR A 22 6.49 1.16 11.22
C TYR A 22 7.15 -0.21 11.51
N GLY A 23 8.46 -0.36 11.29
CA GLY A 23 9.18 -1.62 11.48
C GLY A 23 8.68 -2.76 10.57
N LEU A 24 8.38 -2.45 9.31
CA LEU A 24 7.84 -3.40 8.33
C LEU A 24 8.93 -3.87 7.36
N SER A 25 9.06 -5.19 7.20
CA SER A 25 9.96 -5.78 6.21
C SER A 25 9.31 -5.87 4.82
N GLN A 26 10.14 -5.92 3.78
CA GLN A 26 9.63 -6.12 2.40
C GLN A 26 8.85 -7.43 2.27
N GLN A 27 9.30 -8.48 2.95
CA GLN A 27 8.61 -9.78 2.96
C GLN A 27 7.22 -9.67 3.59
N ARG A 28 7.07 -8.89 4.65
CA ARG A 28 5.77 -8.63 5.27
C ARG A 28 4.81 -7.95 4.30
N ILE A 29 5.27 -6.95 3.55
CA ILE A 29 4.44 -6.26 2.54
C ILE A 29 4.11 -7.18 1.36
N LYS A 30 5.08 -7.98 0.87
CA LYS A 30 4.81 -9.00 -0.16
C LYS A 30 3.74 -9.99 0.30
N ARG A 31 3.72 -10.40 1.57
CA ARG A 31 2.69 -11.27 2.13
C ARG A 31 1.31 -10.63 2.09
N VAL A 32 1.21 -9.34 2.46
CA VAL A 32 -0.05 -8.58 2.38
C VAL A 32 -0.60 -8.55 0.96
N ILE A 33 0.26 -8.38 -0.04
CA ILE A 33 -0.14 -8.34 -1.46
C ILE A 33 -0.54 -9.72 -1.99
N ARG A 34 0.15 -10.78 -1.55
CA ARG A 34 -0.09 -12.15 -2.00
C ARG A 34 -1.34 -12.78 -1.40
N HIS A 35 -1.60 -12.52 -0.13
CA HIS A 35 -2.68 -13.15 0.62
C HIS A 35 -3.54 -12.12 1.38
N PRO A 36 -4.03 -11.05 0.72
CA PRO A 36 -4.79 -10.02 1.42
C PRO A 36 -6.03 -10.63 2.10
N VAL A 37 -6.32 -10.17 3.31
CA VAL A 37 -7.63 -10.38 3.95
C VAL A 37 -8.64 -9.38 3.39
N ARG A 38 -8.18 -8.18 3.04
CA ARG A 38 -9.00 -7.14 2.41
C ARG A 38 -8.24 -6.50 1.24
N THR A 39 -8.94 -6.26 0.15
CA THR A 39 -8.45 -5.51 -1.00
C THR A 39 -9.50 -4.49 -1.41
N GLU A 40 -9.08 -3.24 -1.58
CA GLU A 40 -9.92 -2.11 -1.94
C GLU A 40 -9.28 -1.32 -3.08
N GLU A 41 -10.10 -0.59 -3.83
CA GLU A 41 -9.59 0.49 -4.66
C GLU A 41 -8.96 1.55 -3.73
N ALA A 42 -7.73 1.95 -4.03
CA ALA A 42 -7.10 3.01 -3.25
C ALA A 42 -7.79 4.35 -3.54
N ILE A 43 -7.53 5.35 -2.69
CA ILE A 43 -7.94 6.74 -2.93
C ILE A 43 -7.54 7.23 -4.32
N VAL A 44 -6.41 6.72 -4.80
CA VAL A 44 -5.83 7.06 -6.09
C VAL A 44 -6.42 6.13 -7.14
N PRO A 45 -7.13 6.66 -8.14
CA PRO A 45 -7.68 5.84 -9.21
C PRO A 45 -6.60 4.97 -9.86
N GLY A 46 -6.91 3.69 -10.04
CA GLY A 46 -5.99 2.71 -10.64
C GLY A 46 -4.87 2.22 -9.71
N MET A 47 -4.93 2.51 -8.40
CA MET A 47 -4.10 1.86 -7.39
C MET A 47 -4.93 0.94 -6.50
N ILE A 48 -4.25 -0.04 -5.90
CA ILE A 48 -4.87 -1.09 -5.09
C ILE A 48 -4.36 -0.95 -3.66
N ALA A 49 -5.29 -0.90 -2.70
CA ALA A 49 -4.98 -0.99 -1.28
C ALA A 49 -5.24 -2.43 -0.80
N SER A 50 -4.25 -3.04 -0.14
CA SER A 50 -4.38 -4.38 0.42
C SER A 50 -3.99 -4.41 1.88
N MET A 51 -4.66 -5.27 2.65
CA MET A 51 -4.50 -5.37 4.09
C MET A 51 -4.45 -6.81 4.59
N GLN A 52 -3.65 -7.03 5.64
CA GLN A 52 -3.77 -8.18 6.52
C GLN A 52 -3.69 -7.76 8.00
N PRO A 53 -4.35 -8.51 8.90
CA PRO A 53 -4.09 -8.40 10.33
C PRO A 53 -2.62 -8.68 10.66
N ALA A 54 -2.10 -7.96 11.64
CA ALA A 54 -0.79 -8.18 12.21
C ALA A 54 -0.93 -8.70 13.64
N GLY A 55 -0.34 -9.86 13.89
CA GLY A 55 -0.28 -10.45 15.24
C GLY A 55 0.53 -9.58 16.21
N GLY A 56 0.26 -9.75 17.50
CA GLY A 56 0.90 -9.03 18.60
C GLY A 56 -0.03 -8.93 19.81
N LYS A 57 0.43 -8.31 20.91
CA LYS A 57 -0.39 -8.09 22.13
C LYS A 57 -1.65 -7.24 21.88
N ARG A 58 -1.63 -6.36 20.88
CA ARG A 58 -2.76 -5.53 20.48
C ARG A 58 -3.07 -5.75 19.01
N TYR A 59 -4.35 -5.83 18.68
CA TYR A 59 -4.79 -5.96 17.31
C TYR A 59 -4.33 -4.75 16.48
N SER A 60 -3.73 -5.03 15.33
CA SER A 60 -3.37 -4.01 14.35
C SER A 60 -3.48 -4.60 12.95
N GLU A 61 -3.57 -3.73 11.96
CA GLU A 61 -3.58 -4.11 10.56
C GLU A 61 -2.35 -3.54 9.85
N ILE A 62 -1.80 -4.29 8.89
CA ILE A 62 -0.77 -3.79 7.99
C ILE A 62 -1.41 -3.56 6.64
N TRP A 63 -1.24 -2.34 6.17
CA TRP A 63 -1.76 -1.84 4.92
C TRP A 63 -0.64 -1.54 3.94
N THR A 64 -0.93 -1.69 2.65
CA THR A 64 -0.07 -1.22 1.57
C THR A 64 -0.88 -0.78 0.37
N ILE A 65 -0.42 0.28 -0.29
CA ILE A 65 -0.94 0.71 -1.59
C ILE A 65 0.10 0.44 -2.66
N TYR A 66 -0.34 -0.14 -3.77
CA TYR A 66 0.51 -0.44 -4.91
C TYR A 66 -0.20 -0.22 -6.25
N LYS A 67 0.61 -0.06 -7.30
CA LYS A 67 0.15 0.00 -8.69
C LYS A 67 0.68 -1.22 -9.44
N LEU A 68 -0.18 -1.85 -10.23
CA LEU A 68 0.21 -2.89 -11.18
C LEU A 68 0.64 -2.24 -12.50
N SER A 69 1.82 -2.60 -12.99
CA SER A 69 2.27 -2.21 -14.32
C SER A 69 1.82 -3.24 -15.34
N GLN A 70 0.91 -2.86 -16.24
CA GLN A 70 0.42 -3.75 -17.29
C GLN A 70 1.52 -4.13 -18.29
N LYS A 71 2.42 -3.20 -18.63
CA LYS A 71 3.49 -3.41 -19.63
C LYS A 71 4.62 -4.32 -19.11
N SER A 72 5.04 -4.13 -17.85
CA SER A 72 6.24 -4.79 -17.31
C SER A 72 5.95 -5.87 -16.27
N LYS A 73 4.67 -6.19 -16.00
CA LYS A 73 4.21 -7.09 -14.92
C LYS A 73 4.72 -6.71 -13.52
N ASN A 74 5.34 -5.55 -13.35
CA ASN A 74 5.93 -5.10 -12.09
C ASN A 74 4.87 -4.59 -11.12
N ILE A 75 5.17 -4.72 -9.82
CA ILE A 75 4.32 -4.20 -8.74
C ILE A 75 5.06 -3.04 -8.09
N LYS A 76 4.56 -1.81 -8.28
CA LYS A 76 5.15 -0.61 -7.69
C LYS A 76 4.50 -0.31 -6.35
N ILE A 77 5.25 -0.44 -5.27
CA ILE A 77 4.80 -0.19 -3.90
C ILE A 77 4.92 1.30 -3.62
N ILE A 78 3.78 1.93 -3.34
CA ILE A 78 3.69 3.39 -3.16
C ILE A 78 3.87 3.74 -1.70
N THR A 79 3.17 3.04 -0.79
CA THR A 79 3.23 3.26 0.65
C THR A 79 2.86 2.00 1.44
N ALA A 80 3.20 1.99 2.72
CA ALA A 80 2.83 0.94 3.67
C ALA A 80 2.70 1.53 5.07
N TRP A 81 1.77 1.04 5.88
CA TRP A 81 1.61 1.51 7.25
C TRP A 81 0.99 0.46 8.15
N ARG A 82 1.09 0.69 9.46
CA ARG A 82 0.38 -0.06 10.49
C ARG A 82 -0.77 0.79 11.02
N TYR A 83 -1.98 0.24 11.01
CA TYR A 83 -3.16 0.86 11.62
C TYR A 83 -3.40 0.22 13.01
N PRO A 84 -3.52 1.02 14.09
CA PRO A 84 -3.83 0.48 15.41
C PRO A 84 -5.32 0.14 15.49
N GLY A 85 -5.67 -1.15 15.62
CA GLY A 85 -7.05 -1.60 15.60
C GLY A 85 -7.54 -2.07 14.22
N LYS A 86 -8.86 -2.21 14.10
CA LYS A 86 -9.55 -2.59 12.86
C LYS A 86 -9.84 -1.33 12.06
N SER A 87 -9.33 -1.25 10.83
CA SER A 87 -9.60 -0.07 10.00
C SER A 87 -11.07 -0.03 9.60
N PRO A 88 -11.68 1.16 9.60
CA PRO A 88 -13.05 1.31 9.15
C PRO A 88 -13.14 0.91 7.67
N ALA A 89 -14.23 0.24 7.30
CA ALA A 89 -14.55 0.01 5.91
C ALA A 89 -14.98 1.35 5.30
N ARG A 90 -14.29 1.81 4.25
CA ARG A 90 -14.58 3.05 3.49
C ARG A 90 -15.08 4.21 4.38
N ASN A 91 -14.18 4.82 5.15
CA ASN A 91 -14.42 6.13 5.79
C ASN A 91 -13.66 7.21 5.00
N PRO A 92 -14.17 8.46 4.88
CA PRO A 92 -13.45 9.51 4.17
C PRO A 92 -12.14 9.77 4.91
N ILE A 93 -11.05 9.56 4.20
CA ILE A 93 -9.71 9.77 4.74
C ILE A 93 -9.57 11.27 5.06
N PRO A 94 -8.98 11.64 6.21
CA PRO A 94 -8.78 13.03 6.58
C PRO A 94 -8.12 13.82 5.44
N LYS A 95 -8.60 15.06 5.22
CA LYS A 95 -8.23 15.89 4.07
C LYS A 95 -6.71 16.10 3.97
N GLU A 96 -6.03 16.12 5.10
CA GLU A 96 -4.60 16.32 5.24
C GLU A 96 -3.82 15.14 4.63
N ILE A 97 -4.27 13.91 4.91
CA ILE A 97 -3.69 12.67 4.35
C ILE A 97 -3.97 12.59 2.85
N LEU A 98 -5.17 12.99 2.43
CA LEU A 98 -5.53 13.13 1.02
C LEU A 98 -4.60 14.10 0.29
N LYS A 99 -4.28 15.23 0.90
CA LYS A 99 -3.38 16.24 0.35
C LYS A 99 -1.94 15.74 0.26
N GLU A 100 -1.45 15.06 1.30
CA GLU A 100 -0.13 14.40 1.28
C GLU A 100 -0.04 13.40 0.12
N ILE A 101 -1.04 12.52 -0.01
CA ILE A 101 -1.11 11.51 -1.06
C ILE A 101 -1.16 12.16 -2.45
N LYS A 102 -1.99 13.20 -2.64
CA LYS A 102 -2.08 13.94 -3.91
C LYS A 102 -0.74 14.58 -4.28
N ASN A 103 -0.06 15.25 -3.35
CA ASN A 103 1.22 15.89 -3.60
C ASN A 103 2.31 14.86 -3.97
N ILE A 104 2.32 13.72 -3.28
CA ILE A 104 3.19 12.59 -3.62
C ILE A 104 2.92 12.16 -5.06
N ILE A 105 1.65 11.91 -5.43
CA ILE A 105 1.27 11.45 -6.77
C ILE A 105 1.62 12.45 -7.86
N GLN A 106 1.32 13.74 -7.65
CA GLN A 106 1.63 14.82 -8.60
C GLN A 106 3.13 14.83 -8.93
N SER A 107 4.00 14.73 -7.91
CA SER A 107 5.45 14.63 -8.11
C SER A 107 5.91 13.35 -8.84
N TYR A 108 5.11 12.28 -8.85
CA TYR A 108 5.42 11.07 -9.63
C TYR A 108 4.90 11.10 -11.07
N PHE A 109 3.93 11.97 -11.37
CA PHE A 109 3.38 12.13 -12.71
C PHE A 109 4.13 13.21 -13.52
N GLU A 110 4.77 14.19 -12.89
CA GLU A 110 5.58 15.21 -13.58
C GLU A 110 7.01 14.74 -13.94
N VAL A 111 7.43 13.56 -13.47
CA VAL A 111 8.77 12.98 -13.72
C VAL A 111 8.70 11.80 -14.70
N LEU A 112 7.60 11.67 -15.46
CA LEU A 112 7.40 10.74 -16.57
C LEU A 112 6.87 11.51 -17.79
#